data_AF-A0A7J4LPE6-F1
#
_entry.id   AF-A0A7J4LPE6-F1
#
_cell.length_a   1.000
_cell.length_b   1.000
_cell.length_c   1.000
_cell.angle_alpha   90.00
_cell.angle_beta   90.00
_cell.angle_gamma   90.00
#
_symmetry.space_group_name_H-M   'P 1'
#
loop_
_entity.id
_entity.type
_entity.pdbx_description
1 polymer ?
#
loop_
_entity_poly.entity_id
_entity_poly.type
_entity_poly.pdbx_seq_one_letter_code
_entity_poly.pdbx_strand_id
1 'polypeptide(L)'
;MAYAIQDVFAIWAELPYSFYEPIEVKQGGKKVVQYVYGKKFFNTMESKLHIFDATGLRNYRLVFESSHQGGIDWGEPQYKNLYNMLYGDNIDTSVTGYVKVFEYVKGARITGKAQPNQTIDLSVGIITNYNRAFNYTQTTESDAGGNFIFIVPYSTTGPLPGETQFAVGAAGAYTIRTGKASKQVEVSERSVLDGGEVRVDLI
;
A
#
# COMPACT_ATOMS: atom_id res chain seq x y z
N MET A 1 16.31 5.74 0.30
CA MET A 1 15.95 5.79 -1.14
C MET A 1 14.68 6.59 -1.34
N ALA A 2 13.72 6.48 -0.43
CA ALA A 2 12.58 7.38 -0.34
C ALA A 2 12.98 8.85 -0.13
N TYR A 3 12.01 9.74 -0.35
CA TYR A 3 12.14 11.19 -0.10
C TYR A 3 13.05 11.89 -1.12
N ALA A 4 14.01 12.70 -0.65
CA ALA A 4 14.87 13.55 -1.48
C ALA A 4 15.71 12.77 -2.52
N ILE A 5 16.04 11.50 -2.26
CA ILE A 5 16.81 10.68 -3.22
C ILE A 5 15.96 10.35 -4.47
N GLN A 6 14.63 10.38 -4.40
CA GLN A 6 13.79 10.12 -5.58
C GLN A 6 14.02 11.14 -6.70
N ASP A 7 14.38 12.39 -6.38
CA ASP A 7 14.70 13.39 -7.42
C ASP A 7 15.92 12.98 -8.24
N VAL A 8 16.89 12.31 -7.62
CA VAL A 8 18.03 11.73 -8.32
C VAL A 8 17.57 10.63 -9.28
N PHE A 9 16.65 9.75 -8.85
CA PHE A 9 16.08 8.73 -9.75
C PHE A 9 15.36 9.35 -10.95
N ALA A 10 14.63 10.46 -10.76
CA ALA A 10 13.98 11.15 -11.87
C ALA A 10 14.98 11.70 -12.90
N ILE A 11 16.12 12.23 -12.45
CA ILE A 11 17.21 12.71 -13.31
C ILE A 11 17.77 11.55 -14.13
N TRP A 12 18.14 10.44 -13.47
CA TRP A 12 18.70 9.27 -14.16
C TRP A 12 17.70 8.56 -15.06
N ALA A 13 16.40 8.65 -14.76
CA ALA A 13 15.33 8.14 -15.59
C ALA A 13 14.94 9.09 -16.75
N GLU A 14 15.67 10.19 -16.94
CA GLU A 14 15.43 11.21 -17.97
C GLU A 14 13.98 11.75 -17.97
N LEU A 15 13.36 11.80 -16.79
CA LEU A 15 12.01 12.35 -16.65
C LEU A 15 12.06 13.88 -16.71
N PRO A 16 11.12 14.54 -17.42
CA PRO A 16 11.03 15.99 -17.39
C PRO A 16 10.79 16.42 -15.93
N TYR A 17 11.76 17.14 -15.35
CA TYR A 17 11.75 17.63 -13.98
C TYR A 17 10.38 18.21 -13.59
N SER A 18 9.52 17.43 -12.96
CA SER A 18 8.53 17.95 -12.03
C SER A 18 7.87 16.80 -11.26
N PHE A 19 8.60 16.20 -10.33
CA PHE A 19 7.95 15.65 -9.14
C PHE A 19 7.25 16.75 -8.33
N TYR A 20 7.57 18.00 -8.62
CA TYR A 20 6.95 19.18 -8.04
C TYR A 20 5.70 19.66 -8.78
N GLU A 21 4.76 20.21 -8.02
CA GLU A 21 3.54 20.86 -8.48
C GLU A 21 3.40 22.21 -7.76
N PRO A 22 2.94 23.28 -8.45
CA PRO A 22 2.71 24.57 -7.82
C PRO A 22 1.44 24.54 -6.96
N ILE A 23 1.53 25.04 -5.73
CA ILE A 23 0.39 25.28 -4.84
C ILE A 23 0.33 26.76 -4.44
N GLU A 24 -0.88 27.30 -4.29
CA GLU A 24 -1.07 28.63 -3.72
C GLU A 24 -1.23 28.53 -2.20
N VAL A 25 -0.33 29.19 -1.46
CA VAL A 25 -0.42 29.31 0.00
C VAL A 25 -0.55 30.76 0.42
N LYS A 26 -1.21 31.00 1.55
CA LYS A 26 -1.27 32.34 2.17
C LYS A 26 -0.14 32.48 3.18
N GLN A 27 0.76 33.43 2.94
CA GLN A 27 1.83 33.81 3.89
C GLN A 27 1.73 35.30 4.19
N GLY A 28 1.54 35.67 5.45
CA GLY A 28 1.40 37.07 5.86
C GLY A 28 0.28 37.83 5.14
N GLY A 29 -0.83 37.15 4.81
CA GLY A 29 -1.96 37.73 4.08
C GLY A 29 -1.77 37.83 2.55
N LYS A 30 -0.59 37.51 2.01
CA LYS A 30 -0.32 37.49 0.56
C LYS A 30 -0.40 36.06 0.01
N LYS A 31 -0.90 35.92 -1.22
CA LYS A 31 -0.81 34.67 -1.98
C LYS A 31 0.63 34.49 -2.48
N VAL A 32 1.21 33.34 -2.20
CA VAL A 32 2.55 32.93 -2.64
C VAL A 32 2.44 31.56 -3.31
N VAL A 33 3.12 31.38 -4.43
CA VAL A 33 3.22 30.07 -5.10
C VAL A 33 4.40 29.31 -4.49
N GLN A 34 4.16 28.09 -4.04
CA GLN A 34 5.21 27.16 -3.59
C GLN A 34 5.21 25.92 -4.48
N TYR A 35 6.38 25.34 -4.69
CA TYR A 35 6.52 24.08 -5.42
C TYR A 35 6.70 22.95 -4.42
N VAL A 36 5.80 21.97 -4.45
CA VAL A 36 5.77 20.83 -3.50
C VAL A 36 5.72 19.52 -4.26
N TYR A 37 6.15 18.42 -3.66
CA TYR A 37 5.98 17.11 -4.28
C TYR A 37 4.50 16.82 -4.53
N GLY A 38 4.18 16.35 -5.73
CA GLY A 38 2.82 16.08 -6.15
C GLY A 38 2.59 14.66 -6.64
N LYS A 39 1.57 14.48 -7.47
CA LYS A 39 0.95 13.19 -7.80
C LYS A 39 1.94 12.28 -8.48
N LYS A 40 2.82 12.82 -9.33
CA LYS A 40 3.88 12.04 -9.99
C LYS A 40 4.85 11.42 -8.98
N PHE A 41 5.25 12.18 -7.95
CA PHE A 41 6.13 11.70 -6.88
C PHE A 41 5.46 10.61 -6.06
N PHE A 42 4.22 10.84 -5.60
CA PHE A 42 3.51 9.86 -4.75
C PHE A 42 3.08 8.60 -5.53
N ASN A 43 2.94 8.68 -6.86
CA ASN A 43 2.59 7.51 -7.68
C ASN A 43 3.77 6.64 -8.13
N THR A 44 5.01 6.97 -7.77
CA THR A 44 6.18 6.14 -8.07
C THR A 44 6.14 4.82 -7.30
N MET A 45 6.85 3.80 -7.79
CA MET A 45 7.02 2.55 -7.04
C MET A 45 7.78 2.76 -5.72
N GLU A 46 8.77 3.65 -5.68
CA GLU A 46 9.49 3.97 -4.45
C GLU A 46 8.53 4.54 -3.38
N SER A 47 7.65 5.48 -3.76
CA SER A 47 6.64 6.02 -2.84
C SER A 47 5.62 4.95 -2.42
N LYS A 48 5.11 4.16 -3.36
CA LYS A 48 4.18 3.05 -3.09
C LYS A 48 4.76 2.02 -2.12
N LEU A 49 6.04 1.67 -2.28
CA LEU A 49 6.71 0.73 -1.39
C LEU A 49 7.01 1.36 -0.03
N HIS A 50 7.67 2.52 -0.01
CA HIS A 50 8.24 3.06 1.22
C HIS A 50 7.29 3.97 2.01
N ILE A 51 6.62 4.92 1.36
CA ILE A 51 5.72 5.88 2.05
C ILE A 51 4.41 5.20 2.45
N PHE A 52 3.92 4.32 1.58
CA PHE A 52 2.61 3.67 1.72
C PHE A 52 2.69 2.19 2.14
N ASP A 53 3.86 1.69 2.54
CA ASP A 53 4.05 0.31 3.02
C ASP A 53 3.56 -0.77 2.04
N ALA A 54 3.64 -0.51 0.73
CA ALA A 54 3.10 -1.36 -0.33
C ALA A 54 1.58 -1.60 -0.27
N THR A 55 0.82 -0.82 0.51
CA THR A 55 -0.64 -0.92 0.53
C THR A 55 -1.23 -0.63 -0.86
N GLY A 56 -2.24 -1.39 -1.25
CA GLY A 56 -2.83 -1.33 -2.59
C GLY A 56 -2.03 -2.03 -3.70
N LEU A 57 -0.78 -2.44 -3.49
CA LEU A 57 -0.02 -3.20 -4.48
C LEU A 57 -0.46 -4.67 -4.51
N ARG A 58 -0.61 -5.23 -5.71
CA ARG A 58 -1.09 -6.61 -5.92
C ARG A 58 -0.02 -7.68 -5.78
N ASN A 59 1.22 -7.32 -6.09
CA ASN A 59 2.32 -8.27 -6.31
C ASN A 59 3.53 -7.99 -5.41
N TYR A 60 3.42 -7.07 -4.46
CA TYR A 60 4.51 -6.72 -3.56
C TYR A 60 4.01 -6.79 -2.12
N ARG A 61 4.75 -7.49 -1.26
CA ARG A 61 4.51 -7.51 0.18
C ARG A 61 5.76 -7.06 0.92
N LEU A 62 5.57 -6.34 2.03
CA LEU A 62 6.62 -6.07 3.00
C LEU A 62 6.93 -7.38 3.74
N VAL A 63 8.21 -7.76 3.80
CA VAL A 63 8.65 -9.01 4.48
C VAL A 63 9.54 -8.73 5.69
N PHE A 64 10.15 -7.55 5.74
CA PHE A 64 10.98 -7.11 6.86
C PHE A 64 11.04 -5.58 6.92
N GLU A 65 11.08 -5.06 8.14
CA GLU A 65 11.28 -3.64 8.45
C GLU A 65 12.41 -3.49 9.48
N SER A 66 13.30 -2.50 9.34
CA SER A 66 14.31 -2.19 10.36
C SER A 66 13.77 -1.29 11.47
N SER A 67 14.47 -1.21 12.60
CA SER A 67 14.15 -0.20 13.61
C SER A 67 14.31 1.21 13.03
N HIS A 68 13.54 2.16 13.56
CA HIS A 68 13.79 3.58 13.37
C HIS A 68 14.89 4.15 14.30
N GLN A 69 15.30 3.39 15.34
CA GLN A 69 16.21 3.87 16.41
C GLN A 69 17.63 4.30 15.99
N GLY A 70 18.01 4.16 14.71
CA GLY A 70 19.35 4.47 14.22
C GLY A 70 19.48 5.75 13.39
N GLY A 71 18.40 6.50 13.13
CA GLY A 71 18.44 7.58 12.15
C GLY A 71 17.47 8.70 12.44
N ILE A 72 17.98 9.93 12.33
CA ILE A 72 17.19 11.15 12.25
C ILE A 72 16.43 11.13 10.91
N ASP A 73 15.15 10.78 10.91
CA ASP A 73 14.29 10.97 9.73
C ASP A 73 13.29 12.10 9.98
N TRP A 74 13.76 13.34 9.80
CA TRP A 74 12.91 14.52 9.84
C TRP A 74 11.94 14.59 8.64
N GLY A 75 12.13 13.75 7.63
CA GLY A 75 11.46 13.86 6.34
C GLY A 75 10.11 13.15 6.31
N GLU A 76 10.07 11.86 6.66
CA GLU A 76 8.88 11.01 6.41
C GLU A 76 7.54 11.65 6.81
N PRO A 77 7.35 12.16 8.04
CA PRO A 77 6.08 12.77 8.42
C PRO A 77 5.72 13.96 7.54
N GLN A 78 6.69 14.73 7.04
CA GLN A 78 6.44 15.89 6.17
C GLN A 78 5.84 15.46 4.83
N TYR A 79 6.38 14.40 4.21
CA TYR A 79 5.85 13.87 2.95
C TYR A 79 4.45 13.29 3.12
N LYS A 80 4.21 12.56 4.20
CA LYS A 80 2.88 11.99 4.50
C LYS A 80 1.84 13.07 4.82
N ASN A 81 2.22 14.08 5.60
CA ASN A 81 1.37 15.25 5.87
C ASN A 81 1.05 16.02 4.57
N LEU A 82 2.05 16.20 3.69
CA LEU A 82 1.86 16.83 2.39
C LEU A 82 0.87 16.02 1.53
N TYR A 83 1.01 14.70 1.48
CA TYR A 83 0.08 13.82 0.77
C TYR A 83 -1.37 13.98 1.28
N ASN A 84 -1.56 13.89 2.61
CA ASN A 84 -2.87 14.08 3.24
C ASN A 84 -3.47 15.47 2.90
N MET A 85 -2.65 16.53 2.96
CA MET A 85 -3.07 17.90 2.63
C MET A 85 -3.50 18.06 1.17
N LEU A 86 -2.74 17.49 0.21
CA LEU A 86 -2.99 17.65 -1.21
C LEU A 86 -4.17 16.82 -1.71
N TYR A 87 -4.36 15.61 -1.17
CA TYR A 87 -5.33 14.65 -1.70
C TYR A 87 -6.53 14.40 -0.78
N GLY A 88 -6.59 15.06 0.39
CA GLY A 88 -7.68 14.86 1.36
C GLY A 88 -7.70 13.47 1.96
N ASP A 89 -6.58 12.75 1.88
CA ASP A 89 -6.39 11.42 2.45
C ASP A 89 -6.04 11.51 3.94
N ASN A 90 -6.02 10.37 4.63
CA ASN A 90 -5.67 10.31 6.05
C ASN A 90 -4.76 9.11 6.37
N ILE A 91 -3.59 9.05 5.72
CA ILE A 91 -2.58 8.04 6.01
C ILE A 91 -1.88 8.32 7.34
N ASP A 92 -1.41 7.27 8.02
CA ASP A 92 -0.65 7.39 9.27
C ASP A 92 0.69 8.09 9.01
N THR A 93 0.87 9.26 9.63
CA THR A 93 2.04 10.13 9.49
C THR A 93 3.18 9.81 10.45
N SER A 94 3.04 8.74 11.24
CA SER A 94 4.10 8.20 12.07
C SER A 94 5.32 7.79 11.23
N VAL A 95 6.48 7.83 11.88
CA VAL A 95 7.74 7.40 11.27
C VAL A 95 7.80 5.87 11.25
N THR A 96 8.30 5.32 10.15
CA THR A 96 8.41 3.87 9.91
C THR A 96 9.87 3.43 9.89
N GLY A 97 10.12 2.15 9.62
CA GLY A 97 11.48 1.63 9.61
C GLY A 97 12.32 2.21 8.47
N TYR A 98 13.58 2.54 8.81
CA TYR A 98 14.52 3.18 7.89
C TYR A 98 14.81 2.34 6.63
N VAL A 99 14.89 1.02 6.80
CA VAL A 99 15.04 0.05 5.70
C VAL A 99 13.82 -0.86 5.69
N LYS A 100 13.27 -1.07 4.49
CA LYS A 100 12.17 -1.99 4.23
C LYS A 100 12.58 -2.96 3.13
N VAL A 101 12.27 -4.24 3.31
CA VAL A 101 12.51 -5.28 2.31
C VAL A 101 11.17 -5.79 1.82
N PHE A 102 11.02 -5.87 0.50
CA PHE A 102 9.81 -6.33 -0.15
C PHE A 102 10.09 -7.55 -1.00
N GLU A 103 9.08 -8.40 -1.12
CA GLU A 103 9.09 -9.55 -2.00
C GLU A 103 8.06 -9.36 -3.11
N TYR A 104 8.48 -9.66 -4.34
CA TYR A 104 7.55 -9.83 -5.45
C TYR A 104 6.91 -11.22 -5.37
N VAL A 105 5.59 -11.28 -5.47
CA VAL A 105 4.81 -12.51 -5.51
C VAL A 105 3.80 -12.49 -6.65
N LYS A 106 3.39 -13.67 -7.13
CA LYS A 106 2.30 -13.76 -8.11
C LYS A 106 0.98 -13.22 -7.55
N GLY A 107 0.75 -13.43 -6.25
CA GLY A 107 -0.41 -12.96 -5.51
C GLY A 107 -1.62 -13.88 -5.68
N ALA A 108 -2.30 -14.20 -4.58
CA ALA A 108 -3.48 -15.06 -4.61
C ALA A 108 -4.67 -14.31 -5.21
N ARG A 109 -5.50 -15.02 -5.98
CA ARG A 109 -6.70 -14.48 -6.64
C ARG A 109 -7.91 -14.76 -5.75
N ILE A 110 -8.43 -13.73 -5.09
CA ILE A 110 -9.69 -13.83 -4.37
C ILE A 110 -10.81 -13.49 -5.35
N THR A 111 -11.66 -14.45 -5.69
CA THR A 111 -12.75 -14.31 -6.66
C THR A 111 -14.11 -14.46 -5.99
N GLY A 112 -15.16 -13.91 -6.60
CA GLY A 112 -16.51 -14.11 -6.07
C GLY A 112 -17.59 -13.33 -6.80
N LYS A 113 -18.79 -13.41 -6.24
CA LYS A 113 -19.99 -12.69 -6.67
C LYS A 113 -20.38 -11.57 -5.72
N ALA A 114 -20.77 -10.44 -6.29
CA ALA A 114 -21.41 -9.31 -5.62
C ALA A 114 -22.57 -8.81 -6.49
N GLN A 115 -23.30 -7.79 -6.05
CA GLN A 115 -24.26 -7.14 -6.95
C GLN A 115 -23.52 -6.58 -8.18
N PRO A 116 -24.13 -6.51 -9.37
CA PRO A 116 -23.48 -5.93 -10.55
C PRO A 116 -23.03 -4.47 -10.33
N ASN A 117 -21.85 -4.11 -10.84
CA ASN A 117 -21.26 -2.76 -10.74
C ASN A 117 -21.19 -2.23 -9.30
N GLN A 118 -20.88 -3.11 -8.35
CA GLN A 118 -20.80 -2.79 -6.94
C GLN A 118 -19.35 -2.61 -6.55
N THR A 119 -19.03 -1.53 -5.83
CA THR A 119 -17.73 -1.35 -5.18
C THR A 119 -17.56 -2.33 -4.03
N ILE A 120 -16.42 -3.01 -4.01
CA ILE A 120 -16.02 -3.96 -2.97
C ILE A 120 -14.66 -3.52 -2.42
N ASP A 121 -14.58 -3.45 -1.10
CA ASP A 121 -13.36 -3.14 -0.37
C ASP A 121 -12.80 -4.41 0.29
N LEU A 122 -11.48 -4.54 0.27
CA LEU A 122 -10.75 -5.61 0.94
C LEU A 122 -9.72 -4.99 1.87
N SER A 123 -9.63 -5.51 3.09
CA SER A 123 -8.62 -5.08 4.06
C SER A 123 -8.08 -6.23 4.90
N VAL A 124 -6.82 -6.09 5.33
CA VAL A 124 -6.22 -6.94 6.36
C VAL A 124 -5.23 -6.11 7.18
N GLY A 125 -5.20 -6.32 8.49
CA GLY A 125 -4.16 -5.73 9.34
C GLY A 125 -2.84 -6.45 9.10
N ILE A 126 -1.75 -5.71 8.97
CA ILE A 126 -0.38 -6.22 8.84
C ILE A 126 0.39 -5.81 10.09
N ILE A 127 1.16 -6.75 10.65
CA ILE A 127 2.05 -6.50 11.80
C ILE A 127 3.48 -6.72 11.33
N THR A 128 4.34 -5.74 11.58
CA THR A 128 5.78 -5.83 11.29
C THR A 128 6.55 -6.49 12.42
N ASN A 129 7.81 -6.85 12.15
CA ASN A 129 8.73 -7.41 13.14
C ASN A 129 9.14 -6.42 14.26
N TYR A 130 8.64 -5.19 14.24
CA TYR A 130 8.76 -4.20 15.31
C TYR A 130 7.41 -3.88 15.98
N ASN A 131 6.40 -4.72 15.81
CA ASN A 131 5.03 -4.54 16.31
C ASN A 131 4.33 -3.26 15.81
N ARG A 132 4.83 -2.66 14.72
CA ARG A 132 4.08 -1.61 14.02
C ARG A 132 2.94 -2.27 13.26
N ALA A 133 1.75 -1.69 13.34
CA ALA A 133 0.58 -2.15 12.63
C ALA A 133 0.19 -1.15 11.54
N PHE A 134 -0.24 -1.65 10.39
CA PHE A 134 -0.87 -0.86 9.34
C PHE A 134 -1.93 -1.70 8.62
N ASN A 135 -2.81 -1.07 7.84
CA ASN A 135 -3.80 -1.79 7.06
C ASN A 135 -3.37 -1.89 5.60
N TYR A 136 -3.33 -3.11 5.09
CA TYR A 136 -3.30 -3.36 3.67
C TYR A 136 -4.73 -3.28 3.12
N THR A 137 -4.97 -2.44 2.11
CA THR A 137 -6.29 -2.27 1.50
C THR A 137 -6.24 -2.38 -0.02
N GLN A 138 -7.33 -2.86 -0.62
CA GLN A 138 -7.62 -2.74 -2.05
C GLN A 138 -9.11 -2.47 -2.24
N THR A 139 -9.44 -1.79 -3.34
CA THR A 139 -10.83 -1.61 -3.79
C THR A 139 -10.94 -2.11 -5.22
N THR A 140 -12.04 -2.79 -5.53
CA THR A 140 -12.40 -3.20 -6.89
C THR A 140 -13.89 -2.99 -7.13
N GLU A 141 -14.32 -3.14 -8.37
CA GLU A 141 -15.73 -3.18 -8.75
C GLU A 141 -16.06 -4.55 -9.34
N SER A 142 -17.27 -5.05 -9.10
CA SER A 142 -17.80 -6.21 -9.81
C SER A 142 -18.25 -5.86 -11.22
N ASP A 143 -18.15 -6.81 -12.14
CA ASP A 143 -18.65 -6.65 -13.50
C ASP A 143 -20.20 -6.67 -13.59
N ALA A 144 -20.73 -6.51 -14.81
CA ALA A 144 -22.18 -6.56 -15.07
C ALA A 144 -22.82 -7.91 -14.72
N GLY A 145 -22.04 -8.99 -14.65
CA GLY A 145 -22.45 -10.31 -14.20
C GLY A 145 -22.24 -10.54 -12.69
N GLY A 146 -21.81 -9.51 -11.96
CA GLY A 146 -21.52 -9.55 -10.53
C GLY A 146 -20.19 -10.20 -10.16
N ASN A 147 -19.30 -10.56 -11.10
CA ASN A 147 -18.01 -11.16 -10.75
C ASN A 147 -17.02 -10.09 -10.30
N PHE A 148 -16.25 -10.36 -9.25
CA PHE A 148 -15.11 -9.54 -8.86
C PHE A 148 -13.85 -10.38 -8.65
N ILE A 149 -12.70 -9.70 -8.68
CA ILE A 149 -11.41 -10.30 -8.38
C ILE A 149 -10.50 -9.32 -7.63
N PHE A 150 -9.85 -9.81 -6.57
CA PHE A 150 -8.67 -9.19 -5.97
C PHE A 150 -7.44 -10.05 -6.25
N ILE A 151 -6.27 -9.40 -6.33
CA ILE A 151 -4.97 -10.07 -6.33
C ILE A 151 -4.22 -9.57 -5.09
N VAL A 152 -3.94 -10.47 -4.16
CA VAL A 152 -3.41 -10.11 -2.84
C VAL A 152 -2.04 -10.74 -2.56
N PRO A 153 -1.07 -9.99 -2.02
CA PRO A 153 0.30 -10.45 -1.87
C PRO A 153 0.61 -11.04 -0.48
N TYR A 154 -0.23 -10.84 0.54
CA TYR A 154 0.02 -11.38 1.88
C TYR A 154 -0.75 -12.69 2.07
N SER A 155 -0.10 -13.68 2.69
CA SER A 155 -0.79 -14.86 3.19
C SER A 155 -1.25 -14.64 4.62
N THR A 156 -2.29 -15.38 5.03
CA THR A 156 -2.85 -15.37 6.37
C THR A 156 -2.44 -16.59 7.19
N THR A 157 -1.62 -17.46 6.61
CA THR A 157 -1.19 -18.75 7.18
C THR A 157 0.28 -18.76 7.59
N GLY A 158 1.01 -17.66 7.33
CA GLY A 158 2.43 -17.55 7.63
C GLY A 158 3.34 -18.21 6.58
N PRO A 159 4.67 -18.15 6.80
CA PRO A 159 5.64 -18.64 5.83
C PRO A 159 5.66 -20.19 5.75
N LEU A 160 6.07 -20.73 4.60
CA LEU A 160 6.26 -22.16 4.39
C LEU A 160 7.73 -22.55 4.50
N PRO A 161 8.06 -23.76 5.00
CA PRO A 161 9.43 -24.27 4.97
C PRO A 161 10.01 -24.28 3.55
N GLY A 162 11.22 -23.75 3.39
CA GLY A 162 11.93 -23.68 2.10
C GLY A 162 11.61 -22.44 1.26
N GLU A 163 10.63 -21.63 1.66
CA GLU A 163 10.27 -20.37 1.01
C GLU A 163 10.76 -19.17 1.86
N THR A 164 10.45 -17.93 1.44
CA THR A 164 10.77 -16.70 2.19
C THR A 164 10.21 -16.76 3.61
N GLN A 165 11.11 -16.74 4.61
CA GLN A 165 10.74 -16.67 6.04
C GLN A 165 10.52 -15.21 6.45
N PHE A 166 9.40 -14.64 6.02
CA PHE A 166 9.06 -13.26 6.31
C PHE A 166 8.75 -13.03 7.79
N ALA A 167 9.16 -11.87 8.31
CA ALA A 167 8.94 -11.44 9.69
C ALA A 167 7.79 -10.44 9.84
N VAL A 168 7.21 -10.03 8.71
CA VAL A 168 6.03 -9.17 8.58
C VAL A 168 4.89 -10.01 8.03
N GLY A 169 3.72 -9.98 8.66
CA GLY A 169 2.62 -10.87 8.28
C GLY A 169 1.24 -10.31 8.58
N ALA A 170 0.22 -10.95 8.01
CA ALA A 170 -1.17 -10.62 8.30
C ALA A 170 -1.53 -10.94 9.76
N ALA A 171 -2.25 -10.03 10.41
CA ALA A 171 -2.77 -10.18 11.76
C ALA A 171 -3.97 -11.15 11.85
N GLY A 172 -4.51 -11.58 10.71
CA GLY A 172 -5.66 -12.47 10.62
C GLY A 172 -6.16 -12.62 9.18
N ALA A 173 -7.40 -13.07 9.03
CA ALA A 173 -8.06 -13.22 7.73
C ALA A 173 -8.29 -11.86 7.04
N TYR A 174 -8.30 -11.88 5.71
CA TYR A 174 -8.79 -10.74 4.93
C TYR A 174 -10.26 -10.52 5.21
N THR A 175 -10.66 -9.26 5.33
CA THR A 175 -12.07 -8.85 5.42
C THR A 175 -12.48 -8.21 4.10
N ILE A 176 -13.50 -8.79 3.46
CA ILE A 176 -14.10 -8.28 2.21
C ILE A 176 -15.44 -7.67 2.56
N ARG A 177 -15.67 -6.43 2.13
CA ARG A 177 -16.87 -5.67 2.46
C ARG A 177 -17.49 -5.05 1.23
N THR A 178 -18.81 -5.05 1.26
CA THR A 178 -19.64 -4.12 0.51
C THR A 178 -20.44 -3.30 1.52
N GLY A 179 -21.13 -2.25 1.08
CA GLY A 179 -22.01 -1.48 1.96
C GLY A 179 -23.12 -2.30 2.67
N LYS A 180 -23.35 -3.57 2.29
CA LYS A 180 -24.39 -4.45 2.86
C LYS A 180 -23.89 -5.77 3.45
N ALA A 181 -22.69 -6.23 3.07
CA ALA A 181 -22.17 -7.54 3.46
C ALA A 181 -20.70 -7.46 3.85
N SER A 182 -20.29 -8.31 4.79
CA SER A 182 -18.89 -8.47 5.21
C SER A 182 -18.58 -9.96 5.32
N LYS A 183 -17.49 -10.43 4.73
CA LYS A 183 -17.00 -11.80 4.86
C LYS A 183 -15.50 -11.81 5.17
N GLN A 184 -15.06 -12.88 5.82
CA GLN A 184 -13.65 -13.14 6.06
C GLN A 184 -13.15 -14.25 5.15
N VAL A 185 -11.90 -14.16 4.72
CA VAL A 185 -11.25 -15.17 3.90
C VAL A 185 -9.80 -15.36 4.29
N GLU A 186 -9.41 -16.61 4.45
CA GLU A 186 -8.02 -17.00 4.63
C GLU A 186 -7.36 -17.23 3.27
N VAL A 187 -6.08 -16.87 3.19
CA VAL A 187 -5.27 -17.03 2.00
C VAL A 187 -4.01 -17.80 2.38
N SER A 188 -3.83 -18.97 1.77
CA SER A 188 -2.64 -19.79 2.01
C SER A 188 -1.39 -19.17 1.37
N GLU A 189 -0.22 -19.38 1.96
CA GLU A 189 1.05 -18.96 1.36
C GLU A 189 1.30 -19.62 0.00
N ARG A 190 0.93 -20.89 -0.16
CA ARG A 190 1.02 -21.58 -1.46
C ARG A 190 0.17 -20.88 -2.52
N SER A 191 -1.05 -20.45 -2.17
CA SER A 191 -1.91 -19.67 -3.08
C SER A 191 -1.27 -18.36 -3.50
N VAL A 192 -0.55 -17.67 -2.60
CA VAL A 192 0.17 -16.42 -2.91
C VAL A 192 1.31 -16.65 -3.89
N LEU A 193 2.14 -17.67 -3.64
CA LEU A 193 3.31 -17.98 -4.46
C LEU A 193 2.92 -18.50 -5.85
N ASP A 194 1.87 -19.32 -5.94
CA ASP A 194 1.45 -19.95 -7.19
C ASP A 194 0.45 -19.12 -8.00
N GLY A 195 -0.16 -18.10 -7.40
CA GLY A 195 -1.25 -17.36 -8.02
C GLY A 195 -2.59 -18.10 -7.96
N GLY A 196 -2.77 -18.94 -6.92
CA GLY A 196 -3.94 -19.78 -6.72
C GLY A 196 -5.21 -18.98 -6.41
N GLU A 197 -6.36 -19.62 -6.60
CA GLU A 197 -7.68 -19.01 -6.43
C GLU A 197 -8.32 -19.36 -5.08
N VAL A 198 -8.98 -18.38 -4.47
CA VAL A 198 -9.83 -18.54 -3.28
C VAL A 198 -11.17 -17.87 -3.55
N ARG A 199 -12.29 -18.59 -3.36
CA ARG A 199 -13.63 -18.11 -3.72
C ARG A 199 -14.42 -17.61 -2.52
N VAL A 200 -15.05 -16.44 -2.64
CA VAL A 200 -15.89 -15.80 -1.61
C VAL A 200 -17.05 -15.03 -2.24
N ASP A 201 -18.25 -15.58 -2.19
CA ASP A 201 -19.45 -14.91 -2.71
C ASP A 201 -20.09 -14.02 -1.63
N LEU A 202 -20.47 -12.79 -1.96
CA LEU A 202 -21.07 -11.78 -1.06
C LEU A 202 -22.60 -11.66 -1.20
N ILE A 203 -23.19 -12.42 -2.12
CA ILE A 203 -24.62 -12.53 -2.40
C ILE A 203 -25.01 -14.00 -2.62
#